data_AF-A0A962BXW5-F1
#
_entry.id   AF-A0A962BXW5-F1
#
_cell.length_a   1.000
_cell.length_b   1.000
_cell.length_c   1.000
_cell.angle_alpha   90.00
_cell.angle_beta   90.00
_cell.angle_gamma   90.00
#
_symmetry.space_group_name_H-M   'P 1'
#
loop_
_entity.id
_entity.type
_entity.pdbx_description
1 polymer ?
#
loop_
_entity_poly.entity_id
_entity_poly.type
_entity_poly.pdbx_seq_one_letter_code
_entity_poly.pdbx_strand_id
1 'polypeptide(L)'
;MPLSTLLTGFADVPPARDAVVSGLSANSREIHRGDAFVALRGLSSHGLRFAGQARAAGASAILFEPPLPDEFSAEAANADLFPVSGLGEHLGSIADRFYAEPSAAMTMVGVTGTNGKTSTVQLLAQALHDAG
;
A
#
# COMPACT_ATOMS: atom_id res chain seq x y z
N MET A 1 -6.89 7.73 -8.53
CA MET A 1 -7.65 6.53 -8.94
C MET A 1 -8.81 6.31 -7.98
N PRO A 2 -10.03 5.92 -8.43
CA PRO A 2 -11.11 5.54 -7.52
C PRO A 2 -10.72 4.36 -6.62
N LEU A 3 -11.09 4.39 -5.35
CA LEU A 3 -10.77 3.35 -4.38
C LEU A 3 -11.39 1.99 -4.77
N SER A 4 -12.60 2.00 -5.32
CA SER A 4 -13.27 0.81 -5.87
C SER A 4 -12.42 0.11 -6.93
N THR A 5 -11.81 0.89 -7.83
CA THR A 5 -10.90 0.38 -8.86
C THR A 5 -9.62 -0.15 -8.23
N LEU A 6 -9.05 0.58 -7.27
CA LEU A 6 -7.84 0.17 -6.56
C LEU A 6 -8.02 -1.19 -5.84
N LEU A 7 -9.17 -1.41 -5.22
CA LEU A 7 -9.46 -2.60 -4.41
C LEU A 7 -10.25 -3.70 -5.15
N THR A 8 -10.51 -3.55 -6.45
CA THR A 8 -11.24 -4.56 -7.23
C THR A 8 -10.60 -5.95 -7.08
N GLY A 9 -11.38 -6.92 -6.61
CA GLY A 9 -10.95 -8.30 -6.33
C GLY A 9 -10.32 -8.52 -4.96
N PHE A 10 -10.11 -7.48 -4.16
CA PHE A 10 -9.50 -7.56 -2.82
C PHE A 10 -10.47 -7.16 -1.70
N ALA A 11 -11.31 -6.14 -1.93
CA ALA A 11 -12.31 -5.69 -0.97
C ALA A 11 -13.45 -4.93 -1.65
N ASP A 12 -14.62 -4.95 -1.03
CA ASP A 12 -15.78 -4.18 -1.48
C ASP A 12 -15.70 -2.72 -1.01
N VAL A 13 -15.93 -1.79 -1.94
CA VAL A 13 -15.97 -0.35 -1.68
C VAL A 13 -17.39 0.15 -1.98
N PRO A 14 -18.17 0.54 -0.96
CA PRO A 14 -19.49 1.12 -1.17
C PRO A 14 -19.38 2.42 -2.00
N PRO A 15 -20.27 2.66 -2.99
CA PRO A 15 -20.21 3.86 -3.82
C PRO A 15 -20.19 5.19 -3.05
N ALA A 16 -20.87 5.23 -1.89
CA ALA A 16 -20.88 6.40 -0.99
C ALA A 16 -19.52 6.70 -0.34
N ARG A 17 -18.58 5.76 -0.40
CA ARG A 17 -17.24 5.82 0.21
C ARG A 17 -16.13 5.68 -0.84
N ASP A 18 -16.48 5.73 -2.13
CA ASP A 18 -15.52 5.58 -3.24
C ASP A 18 -14.76 6.89 -3.50
N ALA A 19 -13.80 7.17 -2.62
CA ALA A 19 -12.94 8.34 -2.74
C ALA A 19 -11.89 8.15 -3.86
N VAL A 20 -11.46 9.27 -4.45
CA VAL A 20 -10.30 9.27 -5.34
C VAL A 20 -9.03 9.32 -4.50
N VAL A 21 -8.17 8.32 -4.70
CA VAL A 21 -6.86 8.20 -4.05
C VAL A 21 -5.78 8.82 -4.93
N SER A 22 -4.94 9.69 -4.36
CA SER A 22 -3.81 10.37 -5.02
C SER A 22 -2.43 9.77 -4.76
N GLY A 23 -2.31 8.93 -3.73
CA GLY A 23 -1.06 8.30 -3.33
C GLY A 23 -1.32 7.08 -2.45
N LEU A 24 -0.32 6.22 -2.27
CA LEU A 24 -0.39 5.02 -1.44
C LEU A 24 0.85 4.95 -0.56
N SER A 25 0.68 4.92 0.78
CA SER A 25 1.82 4.77 1.70
C SER A 25 1.48 3.91 2.92
N ALA A 26 2.45 3.10 3.36
CA ALA A 26 2.40 2.37 4.62
C ALA A 26 3.05 3.15 5.79
N ASN A 27 3.62 4.32 5.53
CA ASN A 27 4.21 5.20 6.56
C ASN A 27 3.29 6.41 6.77
N SER A 28 2.64 6.48 7.93
CA SER A 28 1.69 7.57 8.27
C SER A 28 2.32 8.98 8.25
N ARG A 29 3.66 9.07 8.31
CA ARG A 29 4.41 10.33 8.23
C ARG A 29 4.57 10.87 6.81
N GLU A 30 4.36 10.01 5.80
CA GLU A 30 4.50 10.34 4.38
C GLU A 30 3.14 10.52 3.70
N ILE A 31 2.05 10.42 4.47
CA ILE A 31 0.70 10.64 3.96
C ILE A 31 0.52 12.12 3.62
N HIS A 32 0.03 12.37 2.42
CA HIS A 32 -0.48 13.66 1.99
C HIS A 32 -2.00 13.61 1.86
N ARG A 33 -2.60 14.80 1.75
CA ARG A 33 -4.04 14.93 1.56
C ARG A 33 -4.47 14.20 0.29
N GLY A 34 -5.40 13.26 0.43
CA GLY A 34 -5.92 12.44 -0.67
C GLY A 34 -5.29 11.05 -0.77
N ASP A 35 -4.23 10.76 -0.03
CA ASP A 35 -3.55 9.47 -0.09
C ASP A 35 -4.31 8.38 0.67
N ALA A 36 -4.09 7.13 0.29
CA ALA A 36 -4.54 5.97 1.05
C ALA A 36 -3.42 5.48 1.96
N PHE A 37 -3.74 5.30 3.24
CA PHE A 37 -2.84 4.73 4.23
C PHE A 37 -3.00 3.20 4.30
N VAL A 38 -1.89 2.47 4.26
CA VAL A 38 -1.84 1.01 4.35
C VAL A 38 -1.44 0.59 5.77
N ALA A 39 -2.42 0.22 6.57
CA ALA A 39 -2.26 -0.24 7.94
C ALA A 39 -2.07 -1.77 8.01
N LEU A 40 -0.84 -2.23 7.71
CA LEU A 40 -0.48 -3.64 7.79
C LEU A 40 -0.52 -4.18 9.23
N ARG A 41 -0.78 -5.48 9.37
CA ARG A 41 -0.58 -6.20 10.62
C ARG A 41 0.90 -6.59 10.75
N GLY A 42 1.64 -5.87 11.59
CA GLY A 42 3.05 -6.15 11.86
C GLY A 42 3.23 -7.27 12.89
N LEU A 43 4.47 -7.77 13.01
CA LEU A 43 4.84 -8.81 13.99
C LEU A 43 4.69 -8.37 15.46
N SER A 44 4.86 -7.07 15.73
CA SER A 44 4.84 -6.51 17.10
C SER A 44 3.68 -5.57 17.38
N SER A 45 3.00 -5.06 16.35
CA SER A 45 1.88 -4.11 16.49
C SER A 45 1.11 -3.96 15.19
N HIS A 46 -0.18 -3.63 15.31
CA HIS A 46 -1.02 -3.34 14.16
C HIS A 46 -0.81 -1.89 13.68
N GLY A 47 -0.71 -1.68 12.36
CA GLY A 47 -0.58 -0.36 11.74
C GLY A 47 -1.76 0.58 11.99
N LEU A 48 -2.92 0.06 12.43
CA LEU A 48 -4.11 0.87 12.74
C LEU A 48 -3.85 1.87 13.87
N ARG A 49 -2.88 1.62 14.77
CA ARG A 49 -2.46 2.60 15.78
C ARG A 49 -2.06 3.97 15.18
N PHE A 50 -1.67 3.99 13.91
CA PHE A 50 -1.29 5.21 13.19
C PHE A 50 -2.44 5.81 12.35
N ALA A 51 -3.63 5.22 12.37
CA ALA A 51 -4.80 5.71 11.65
C ALA A 51 -5.15 7.16 12.03
N GLY A 52 -5.05 7.52 13.31
CA GLY A 52 -5.26 8.90 13.77
C GLY A 52 -4.29 9.90 13.13
N GLN A 53 -3.03 9.50 12.97
CA GLN A 53 -2.03 10.33 12.30
C GLN A 53 -2.32 10.47 10.80
N ALA A 54 -2.66 9.37 10.13
CA ALA A 54 -3.02 9.38 8.71
C ALA A 54 -4.27 10.26 8.45
N ARG A 55 -5.28 10.20 9.32
CA ARG A 55 -6.45 11.08 9.29
C ARG A 55 -6.06 12.54 9.41
N ALA A 56 -5.23 12.88 10.40
CA ALA A 56 -4.75 14.25 10.61
C ALA A 56 -3.96 14.78 9.41
N ALA A 57 -3.22 13.91 8.71
CA ALA A 57 -2.51 14.24 7.48
C ALA A 57 -3.43 14.34 6.24
N GLY A 58 -4.70 13.94 6.35
CA GLY A 58 -5.70 14.06 5.29
C GLY A 58 -5.83 12.82 4.39
N ALA A 59 -5.52 11.63 4.92
CA ALA A 59 -5.79 10.38 4.19
C ALA A 59 -7.26 10.30 3.73
N SER A 60 -7.46 9.90 2.48
CA SER A 60 -8.79 9.67 1.91
C SER A 60 -9.37 8.30 2.26
N ALA A 61 -8.50 7.33 2.52
CA ALA A 61 -8.84 5.96 2.89
C ALA A 61 -7.75 5.34 3.77
N ILE A 62 -8.15 4.39 4.61
CA ILE A 62 -7.25 3.60 5.45
C ILE A 62 -7.56 2.13 5.19
N LEU A 63 -6.65 1.46 4.50
CA LEU A 63 -6.71 0.03 4.25
C LEU A 63 -6.12 -0.68 5.46
N PHE A 64 -6.81 -1.69 6.00
CA PHE A 64 -6.27 -2.45 7.12
C PHE A 64 -6.49 -3.95 6.94
N GLU A 65 -5.58 -4.75 7.50
CA GLU A 65 -5.73 -6.19 7.54
C GLU A 65 -6.62 -6.60 8.72
N PRO A 66 -7.80 -7.21 8.50
CA PRO A 66 -8.63 -7.70 9.60
C PRO A 66 -7.97 -8.88 10.34
N PRO A 67 -8.38 -9.17 11.59
CA PRO A 67 -9.45 -8.52 12.34
C PRO A 67 -9.03 -7.14 12.90
N LEU A 68 -10.03 -6.33 13.26
CA LEU A 68 -9.79 -5.12 14.06
C LEU A 68 -9.15 -5.52 15.40
N PRO A 69 -8.06 -4.86 15.84
CA PRO A 69 -7.51 -5.04 17.17
C PRO A 69 -8.55 -4.72 18.25
N ASP A 70 -8.51 -5.42 19.39
CA ASP A 70 -9.46 -5.23 20.49
C ASP A 70 -9.46 -3.79 21.04
N GLU A 71 -8.33 -3.09 20.93
CA GLU A 71 -8.19 -1.67 21.30
C GLU A 71 -8.87 -0.68 20.34
N PHE A 72 -9.30 -1.15 19.16
CA PHE A 72 -10.08 -0.38 18.20
C PHE A 72 -11.56 -0.72 18.37
N SER A 73 -12.35 0.22 18.87
CA SER A 73 -13.81 0.03 18.91
C SER A 73 -14.37 -0.04 17.49
N ALA A 74 -15.38 -0.91 17.28
CA ALA A 74 -16.13 -0.95 16.02
C ALA A 74 -16.79 0.40 15.70
N GLU A 75 -17.04 1.24 16.71
CA GLU A 75 -17.54 2.61 16.56
C GLU A 75 -16.48 3.57 16.02
N ALA A 76 -15.18 3.31 16.25
CA ALA A 76 -14.06 4.01 15.65
C ALA A 76 -13.76 3.54 14.21
N ALA A 77 -14.46 2.50 13.72
CA ALA A 77 -14.52 2.14 12.31
C ALA A 77 -15.33 3.18 11.53
N ASN A 78 -14.73 4.36 11.43
CA ASN A 78 -15.24 5.48 10.65
C ASN A 78 -15.35 5.12 9.17
N ALA A 79 -16.03 5.98 8.43
CA ALA A 79 -16.24 5.85 6.98
C ALA A 79 -14.95 5.84 6.13
N ASP A 80 -13.77 5.92 6.74
CA ASP A 80 -12.47 5.87 6.09
C ASP A 80 -11.74 4.52 6.26
N LEU A 81 -12.21 3.59 7.11
CA LEU A 81 -11.58 2.28 7.29
C LEU A 81 -12.11 1.23 6.30
N PHE A 82 -11.22 0.58 5.56
CA PHE A 82 -11.54 -0.45 4.58
C PHE A 82 -10.80 -1.75 4.94
N PRO A 83 -11.53 -2.80 5.38
CA PRO A 83 -10.92 -4.09 5.65
C PRO A 83 -10.51 -4.76 4.35
N VAL A 84 -9.26 -5.22 4.28
CA VAL A 84 -8.73 -5.99 3.15
C VAL A 84 -8.10 -7.26 3.70
N SER A 85 -8.76 -8.39 3.49
CA SER A 85 -8.23 -9.70 3.87
C SER A 85 -6.93 -9.98 3.12
N GLY A 86 -5.88 -10.44 3.82
CA GLY A 86 -4.58 -10.68 3.19
C GLY A 86 -3.90 -9.41 2.67
N LEU A 87 -4.17 -8.23 3.27
CA LEU A 87 -3.62 -6.95 2.80
C LEU A 87 -2.10 -6.99 2.58
N GLY A 88 -1.33 -7.62 3.47
CA GLY A 88 0.12 -7.77 3.28
C GLY A 88 0.51 -8.59 2.05
N GLU A 89 -0.25 -9.63 1.74
CA GLU A 89 -0.02 -10.50 0.57
C GLU A 89 -0.41 -9.79 -0.74
N HIS A 90 -1.47 -8.99 -0.70
CA HIS A 90 -2.00 -8.28 -1.87
C HIS A 90 -1.39 -6.89 -2.07
N LEU A 91 -0.59 -6.38 -1.13
CA LEU A 91 -0.02 -5.04 -1.21
C LEU A 91 0.77 -4.82 -2.50
N GLY A 92 1.51 -5.83 -2.96
CA GLY A 92 2.24 -5.77 -4.23
C GLY A 92 1.31 -5.51 -5.41
N SER A 93 0.23 -6.28 -5.54
CA SER A 93 -0.75 -6.12 -6.62
C SER A 93 -1.56 -4.82 -6.52
N ILE A 94 -1.88 -4.38 -5.30
CA ILE A 94 -2.57 -3.10 -5.06
C ILE A 94 -1.67 -1.93 -5.47
N ALA A 95 -0.38 -1.97 -5.09
CA ALA A 95 0.59 -0.94 -5.46
C ALA A 95 0.87 -0.94 -6.97
N ASP A 96 1.04 -2.11 -7.57
CA ASP A 96 1.27 -2.26 -9.01
C ASP A 96 0.09 -1.65 -9.82
N ARG A 97 -1.15 -1.92 -9.40
CA ARG A 97 -2.34 -1.28 -9.97
C ARG A 97 -2.33 0.23 -9.79
N PHE A 98 -2.02 0.73 -8.59
CA PHE A 98 -2.02 2.16 -8.29
C PHE A 98 -1.02 2.93 -9.15
N TYR A 99 0.20 2.39 -9.32
CA TYR A 99 1.27 3.01 -10.10
C TYR A 99 1.19 2.71 -11.61
N ALA A 100 0.07 2.14 -12.08
CA ALA A 100 -0.17 1.79 -13.48
C ALA A 100 0.88 0.83 -14.06
N GLU A 101 1.19 -0.24 -13.33
CA GLU A 101 2.07 -1.33 -13.76
C GLU A 101 3.47 -0.86 -14.24
N PRO A 102 4.23 -0.12 -13.42
CA PRO A 102 5.56 0.34 -13.81
C PRO A 102 6.47 -0.85 -14.15
N SER A 103 6.24 -2.01 -13.53
CA SER A 103 6.95 -3.26 -13.77
C SER A 103 6.66 -3.90 -15.14
N ALA A 104 5.48 -3.64 -15.74
CA ALA A 104 5.15 -4.06 -17.10
C ALA A 104 5.70 -3.08 -18.15
N ALA A 105 5.93 -1.82 -17.76
CA ALA A 105 6.47 -0.78 -18.62
C ALA A 105 8.02 -0.77 -18.69
N MET A 106 8.73 -1.62 -17.93
CA MET A 106 10.19 -1.70 -17.91
C MET A 106 10.71 -3.12 -17.69
N THR A 107 11.89 -3.44 -18.24
CA THR A 107 12.55 -4.73 -17.99
C THR A 107 12.92 -4.87 -16.52
N MET A 108 12.23 -5.76 -15.79
CA MET A 108 12.47 -6.01 -14.37
C MET A 108 13.45 -7.18 -14.16
N VAL A 109 14.54 -6.95 -13.43
CA VAL A 109 15.50 -7.99 -13.06
C VAL A 109 15.60 -8.11 -11.53
N GLY A 110 15.16 -9.26 -11.01
CA GLY A 110 15.26 -9.60 -9.58
C GLY A 110 16.57 -10.31 -9.25
N VAL A 111 17.35 -9.78 -8.31
CA VAL A 111 18.57 -10.41 -7.80
C VAL A 111 18.36 -10.88 -6.36
N THR A 112 18.48 -12.19 -6.11
CA THR A 112 18.39 -12.79 -4.78
C THR A 112 19.68 -13.53 -4.41
N GLY A 113 19.98 -13.61 -3.11
CA GLY A 113 21.18 -14.25 -2.57
C GLY A 113 21.60 -13.67 -1.22
N THR A 114 22.29 -14.44 -0.38
CA THR A 114 22.68 -14.01 0.98
C THR A 114 23.69 -12.87 0.95
N ASN A 115 24.59 -12.84 -0.04
CA ASN A 115 25.58 -11.80 -0.28
C ASN A 115 25.60 -11.38 -1.77
N GLY A 116 26.12 -10.18 -2.07
CA GLY A 116 26.38 -9.74 -3.45
C GLY A 116 25.22 -9.03 -4.17
N LYS A 117 23.98 -9.06 -3.63
CA LYS A 117 22.79 -8.45 -4.25
C LYS A 117 23.02 -7.00 -4.72
N THR A 118 23.52 -6.13 -3.85
CA THR A 118 23.73 -4.71 -4.17
C THR A 118 24.75 -4.52 -5.28
N SER A 119 25.89 -5.23 -5.23
CA SER A 119 26.92 -5.16 -6.26
C SER A 119 26.43 -5.66 -7.61
N THR A 120 25.69 -6.78 -7.62
CA THR A 120 25.12 -7.34 -8.84
C THR A 120 24.05 -6.42 -9.45
N VAL A 121 23.17 -5.83 -8.64
CA VAL A 121 22.18 -4.85 -9.12
C VAL A 121 22.86 -3.63 -9.75
N GLN A 122 23.95 -3.13 -9.15
CA GLN A 122 24.70 -1.99 -9.68
C GLN A 122 25.39 -2.30 -11.02
N LEU A 123 26.08 -3.44 -11.10
CA LEU A 123 26.76 -3.86 -12.33
C LEU A 123 25.77 -4.13 -13.47
N LEU A 124 24.62 -4.74 -13.14
CA LEU A 124 23.58 -5.02 -14.12
C LEU A 124 22.94 -3.72 -14.64
N ALA A 125 22.69 -2.74 -13.75
CA ALA A 125 22.16 -1.44 -14.13
C ALA A 125 23.12 -0.69 -15.07
N GLN A 126 24.42 -0.70 -14.78
CA GLN A 126 25.44 -0.10 -15.65
C GLN A 126 25.51 -0.80 -17.02
N ALA A 127 25.57 -2.14 -17.03
CA ALA A 127 25.63 -2.89 -18.27
C ALA A 127 24.39 -2.71 -19.15
N LEU A 128 23.19 -2.67 -18.57
CA LEU A 128 21.94 -2.41 -19.30
C LEU A 128 21.85 -0.96 -19.78
N HIS A 129 22.30 0.01 -18.98
CA HIS A 129 22.35 1.42 -19.38
C HIS A 129 23.31 1.65 -20.56
N ASP A 130 24.46 0.99 -20.54
CA ASP A 130 25.45 1.08 -21.63
C ASP A 130 25.03 0.30 -22.88
N ALA A 131 24.15 -0.71 -22.75
CA ALA A 131 23.73 -1.59 -23.84
C ALA A 131 22.44 -1.16 -24.57
N GLY A 132 21.56 -0.37 -23.93
CA GLY A 132 20.32 0.16 -24.52
C GLY A 132 19.05 -0.61 -24.13
#